data_AF-A0A520IBP0-F1
#
_entry.id   AF-A0A520IBP0-F1
#
_cell.length_a   1.000
_cell.length_b   1.000
_cell.length_c   1.000
_cell.angle_alpha   90.00
_cell.angle_beta   90.00
_cell.angle_gamma   90.00
#
_symmetry.space_group_name_H-M   'P 1'
#
loop_
_entity.id
_entity.type
_entity.pdbx_description
1 polymer ?
#
loop_
_entity_poly.entity_id
_entity_poly.type
_entity_poly.pdbx_seq_one_letter_code
_entity_poly.pdbx_strand_id
1 'polypeptide(L)'
;MTDFTLPLDGGCFCGTIRYRIDQPPLFTMACHCTDCQQMTASAFSLGVAIPATGFAVTSDTQPRALDKQADSGATSTRYVCPECTGWTHTTT
;
A
#
# COMPACT_ATOMS: atom_id res chain seq x y z
N MET A 1 3.16 -19.06 -3.61
CA MET A 1 3.36 -18.38 -4.91
C MET A 1 4.80 -17.88 -4.92
N THR A 2 5.67 -18.50 -5.71
CA THR A 2 7.10 -18.13 -5.80
C THR A 2 7.49 -17.58 -7.17
N ASP A 3 6.61 -17.71 -8.17
CA ASP A 3 6.84 -17.20 -9.52
C ASP A 3 6.08 -15.90 -9.73
N PHE A 4 6.79 -14.78 -9.57
CA PHE A 4 6.30 -13.45 -9.91
C PHE A 4 6.89 -13.02 -11.25
N THR A 5 6.06 -12.77 -12.25
CA THR A 5 6.49 -12.11 -13.49
C THR A 5 6.55 -10.61 -13.24
N LEU A 6 7.76 -10.07 -13.10
CA LEU A 6 8.04 -8.65 -12.85
C LEU A 6 8.41 -7.93 -14.17
N PRO A 7 8.15 -6.62 -14.30
CA PRO A 7 7.53 -5.75 -13.30
C PRO A 7 6.01 -5.95 -13.18
N LEU A 8 5.44 -5.65 -12.01
CA LEU A 8 3.99 -5.56 -11.81
C LEU A 8 3.57 -4.09 -11.77
N ASP A 9 2.56 -3.74 -12.55
CA ASP A 9 1.97 -2.41 -12.54
C ASP A 9 0.65 -2.41 -11.77
N GLY A 10 0.42 -1.35 -10.99
CA GLY A 10 -0.77 -1.17 -10.18
C GLY A 10 -1.19 0.28 -10.06
N GLY A 11 -2.23 0.54 -9.27
CA GLY A 11 -2.74 1.88 -9.06
C GLY A 11 -4.05 1.91 -8.28
N CYS A 12 -4.53 3.13 -8.02
CA CYS A 12 -5.85 3.31 -7.44
C CYS A 12 -6.95 3.07 -8.50
N PHE A 13 -8.20 2.92 -8.04
CA PHE A 13 -9.36 2.66 -8.90
C PHE A 13 -9.59 3.73 -9.97
N CYS A 14 -9.47 5.03 -9.63
CA CYS A 14 -9.69 6.11 -10.58
C CYS A 14 -8.53 6.29 -11.58
N GLY A 15 -7.40 5.62 -11.35
CA GLY A 15 -6.23 5.68 -12.23
C GLY A 15 -5.33 6.89 -12.08
N THR A 16 -5.65 7.85 -11.20
CA THR A 16 -4.81 9.03 -10.91
C THR A 16 -3.44 8.64 -10.35
N ILE A 17 -3.41 7.64 -9.47
CA ILE A 17 -2.16 7.07 -8.97
C ILE A 17 -1.84 5.79 -9.73
N ARG A 18 -0.64 5.72 -10.30
CA ARG A 18 -0.04 4.52 -10.87
C ARG A 18 1.30 4.25 -10.20
N TYR A 19 1.62 2.98 -9.99
CA TYR A 19 2.87 2.56 -9.39
C TYR A 19 3.37 1.26 -10.04
N ARG A 20 4.65 0.99 -9.86
CA ARG A 20 5.35 -0.20 -10.34
C ARG A 20 6.04 -0.93 -9.20
N ILE A 21 6.05 -2.25 -9.29
CA ILE A 21 6.76 -3.16 -8.40
C ILE A 21 7.78 -3.96 -9.21
N ASP A 22 9.07 -3.77 -8.89
CA ASP A 22 10.21 -4.35 -9.63
C ASP A 22 10.94 -5.45 -8.84
N GLN A 23 10.51 -5.74 -7.62
CA GLN A 23 11.10 -6.77 -6.76
C GLN A 23 10.03 -7.76 -6.27
N PRO A 24 10.40 -9.02 -6.05
CA PRO A 24 9.45 -10.02 -5.58
C PRO A 24 8.95 -9.67 -4.16
N PRO A 25 7.67 -9.91 -3.86
CA PRO A 25 7.13 -9.85 -2.51
C PRO A 25 7.90 -10.66 -1.49
N LEU A 26 8.08 -10.06 -0.31
CA LEU A 26 8.61 -10.73 0.88
C LEU A 26 7.56 -11.69 1.48
N PHE A 27 6.32 -11.21 1.59
CA PHE A 27 5.18 -12.01 2.03
C PHE A 27 3.86 -11.32 1.67
N THR A 28 2.79 -12.09 1.67
CA THR A 28 1.40 -11.60 1.64
C THR A 28 0.77 -11.79 3.01
N MET A 29 -0.10 -10.88 3.42
CA MET A 29 -0.78 -10.97 4.71
C MET A 29 -2.27 -10.61 4.61
N ALA A 30 -3.05 -11.22 5.51
CA ALA A 30 -4.37 -10.74 5.88
C ALA A 30 -4.29 -10.15 7.30
N CYS A 31 -4.41 -8.82 7.42
CA CYS A 31 -4.31 -8.13 8.69
C CYS A 31 -5.69 -7.89 9.30
N HIS A 32 -5.88 -8.36 10.53
CA HIS A 32 -7.17 -8.33 11.24
C HIS A 32 -7.21 -7.29 12.36
N CYS A 33 -6.20 -6.40 12.45
CA CYS A 33 -6.24 -5.35 13.47
C CYS A 33 -7.37 -4.36 13.19
N THR A 34 -7.91 -3.73 14.23
CA THR A 34 -8.99 -2.75 14.16
C THR A 34 -8.68 -1.62 13.18
N ASP A 35 -7.40 -1.24 13.10
CA ASP A 35 -6.89 -0.23 12.18
C ASP A 35 -7.04 -0.60 10.70
N CYS A 36 -6.81 -1.87 10.37
CA CYS A 36 -6.98 -2.40 9.03
C CYS A 36 -8.46 -2.64 8.69
N GLN A 37 -9.26 -3.05 9.69
CA GLN A 37 -10.70 -3.19 9.56
C GLN A 37 -11.37 -1.83 9.26
N GLN A 38 -11.04 -0.79 10.04
CA GLN A 38 -11.54 0.57 9.81
C GLN A 38 -11.08 1.13 8.46
N MET A 39 -9.82 0.93 8.10
CA MET A 39 -9.26 1.41 6.83
C MET A 39 -9.99 0.84 5.61
N THR A 40 -10.33 -0.45 5.66
CA THR A 40 -10.93 -1.16 4.52
C THR A 40 -12.45 -1.28 4.61
N ALA A 41 -13.04 -0.85 5.73
CA ALA A 41 -14.44 -1.11 6.09
C ALA A 41 -14.82 -2.59 5.95
N SER A 42 -13.89 -3.50 6.27
CA SER A 42 -13.99 -4.95 6.08
C SER A 42 -13.46 -5.71 7.30
N ALA A 43 -13.57 -7.04 7.28
CA ALA A 43 -13.07 -7.91 8.34
C ALA A 43 -11.53 -7.93 8.44
N PHE A 44 -10.84 -7.61 7.35
CA PHE A 44 -9.38 -7.55 7.26
C PHE A 44 -8.93 -6.70 6.07
N SER A 45 -7.67 -6.26 6.10
CA SER A 45 -6.99 -5.80 4.89
C SER A 45 -6.16 -6.94 4.31
N LEU A 46 -6.05 -6.97 2.97
CA LEU A 46 -5.05 -7.76 2.28
C LEU A 46 -3.91 -6.86 1.88
N GLY A 47 -2.69 -7.32 2.10
CA GLY A 47 -1.49 -6.57 1.78
C GLY A 47 -0.38 -7.49 1.27
N VAL A 48 0.54 -6.88 0.54
CA VAL A 48 1.79 -7.49 0.11
C VAL A 48 2.94 -6.63 0.61
N ALA A 49 3.87 -7.24 1.33
CA ALA A 49 5.09 -6.58 1.74
C ALA A 49 6.14 -6.76 0.65
N ILE A 50 6.70 -5.66 0.17
CA ILE A 50 7.74 -5.62 -0.86
C ILE A 50 8.95 -4.81 -0.36
N PRO A 51 10.17 -5.06 -0.84
CA PRO A 51 11.30 -4.18 -0.55
C PRO A 51 11.01 -2.75 -1.04
N ALA A 52 11.35 -1.74 -0.23
CA ALA A 52 11.12 -0.33 -0.58
C ALA A 52 11.82 0.08 -1.89
N THR A 53 12.99 -0.50 -2.17
CA THR A 53 13.74 -0.28 -3.42
C THR A 53 13.07 -0.87 -4.66
N GLY A 54 12.05 -1.70 -4.48
CA GLY A 54 11.28 -2.32 -5.55
C GLY A 54 9.93 -1.67 -5.78
N PHE A 55 9.65 -0.49 -5.21
CA PHE A 55 8.39 0.24 -5.38
C PHE A 55 8.63 1.65 -5.89
N ALA A 56 7.87 2.07 -6.90
CA ALA A 56 7.89 3.45 -7.37
C ALA A 56 6.51 3.91 -7.82
N VAL A 57 6.11 5.13 -7.43
CA VAL A 57 4.97 5.83 -8.04
C VAL A 57 5.39 6.33 -9.42
N THR A 58 4.67 5.91 -10.45
CA THR A 58 4.98 6.20 -11.87
C THR A 58 4.07 7.26 -12.48
N SER A 59 2.99 7.64 -11.80
CA SER A 59 2.15 8.79 -12.18
C SER A 59 2.76 10.12 -11.72
N ASP A 60 2.44 11.21 -12.42
CA ASP A 60 2.86 12.56 -12.03
C ASP A 60 2.25 13.00 -10.68
N THR A 61 1.04 12.53 -10.38
CA THR A 61 0.39 12.79 -9.09
C THR A 61 0.95 11.89 -8.00
N GLN A 62 1.32 12.49 -6.88
CA GLN A 62 1.75 11.77 -5.68
C GLN A 62 0.56 11.47 -4.75
N PRO A 63 0.56 10.32 -4.06
CA PRO A 63 -0.45 10.03 -3.06
C PRO A 63 -0.25 10.90 -1.82
N ARG A 64 -1.34 11.23 -1.13
CA ARG A 64 -1.32 11.99 0.13
C ARG A 64 -0.95 11.07 1.29
N ALA A 65 0.03 11.50 2.09
CA ALA A 65 0.44 10.84 3.32
C ALA A 65 -0.55 11.11 4.46
N LEU A 66 -0.85 10.08 5.24
CA LEU A 66 -1.69 10.10 6.44
C LEU A 66 -0.96 9.33 7.54
N ASP A 67 -0.38 10.06 8.49
CA ASP A 67 0.39 9.47 9.57
C ASP A 67 -0.50 9.00 10.72
N LYS A 68 -0.16 7.84 11.27
CA LYS A 68 -0.74 7.36 12.52
C LYS A 68 0.37 6.81 13.41
N GLN A 69 0.42 7.29 14.64
CA GLN A 69 1.26 6.71 15.67
C GLN A 69 0.60 5.45 16.22
N ALA A 70 1.31 4.33 16.19
CA ALA A 70 0.90 3.08 16.81
C ALA A 70 1.23 3.09 18.31
N ASP A 71 0.59 2.21 19.07
CA ASP A 71 0.85 2.06 20.52
C ASP A 71 2.31 1.67 20.83
N SER A 72 3.01 1.09 19.85
CA SER A 72 4.45 0.79 19.94
C SER A 72 5.35 2.03 19.87
N GLY A 73 4.80 3.21 19.61
CA GLY A 73 5.54 4.44 19.35
C GLY A 73 6.03 4.58 17.90
N ALA A 74 5.88 3.55 17.06
CA ALA A 74 6.21 3.64 15.64
C ALA A 74 5.16 4.46 14.88
N THR A 75 5.60 5.22 13.87
CA THR A 75 4.70 5.93 12.96
C THR A 75 4.43 5.07 11.74
N SER A 76 3.16 4.83 11.43
CA SER A 76 2.75 4.22 10.17
C SER A 76 2.16 5.29 9.26
N THR A 77 2.74 5.47 8.09
CA THR A 77 2.28 6.42 7.08
C THR A 77 1.48 5.69 6.03
N ARG A 78 0.20 6.03 5.90
CA ARG A 78 -0.69 5.49 4.86
C ARG A 78 -0.75 6.47 3.70
N TYR A 79 -0.62 5.95 2.49
CA TYR A 79 -0.67 6.76 1.28
C TYR A 79 -1.97 6.51 0.51
N VAL A 80 -2.74 7.58 0.29
CA VAL A 80 -4.04 7.52 -0.39
C VAL A 80 -4.06 8.40 -1.64
N CYS A 81 -4.83 7.99 -2.65
CA CYS A 81 -5.07 8.82 -3.82
C CYS A 81 -5.79 10.13 -3.40
N PRO A 82 -5.33 11.31 -3.85
CA PRO A 82 -5.99 12.58 -3.52
C PRO A 82 -7.41 12.70 -4.14
N GLU A 83 -7.66 12.02 -5.25
CA GLU A 83 -8.93 12.10 -5.99
C GLU A 83 -9.99 11.10 -5.49
N CYS A 84 -9.62 9.82 -5.40
CA CYS A 84 -10.58 8.76 -5.07
C CYS A 84 -10.39 8.18 -3.66
N THR A 85 -9.49 8.75 -2.86
CA THR A 85 -9.14 8.32 -1.48
C THR A 85 -8.70 6.86 -1.32
N GLY A 86 -8.57 6.12 -2.42
CA GLY A 86 -8.13 4.74 -2.43
C GLY A 86 -6.75 4.59 -1.83
N TRP A 87 -6.61 3.65 -0.89
CA TRP A 87 -5.33 3.26 -0.29
C TRP A 87 -4.43 2.64 -1.35
N THR A 88 -3.18 3.10 -1.41
CA THR A 88 -2.19 2.67 -2.41
C THR A 88 -1.09 1.82 -1.78
N HIS A 89 -0.47 2.32 -0.71
CA HIS A 89 0.58 1.63 0.03
C HIS A 89 0.72 2.23 1.44
N THR A 90 1.55 1.59 2.26
CA THR A 90 1.86 2.02 3.63
C THR A 90 3.35 1.87 3.86
N THR A 91 3.96 2.80 4.57
CA THR A 91 5.32 2.71 5.10
C THR A 91 5.29 2.80 6.63
N THR A 92 6.37 2.34 7.26
CA THR A 92 6.58 2.33 8.73
C THR A 92 7.96 2.88 9.05
#